data_AF-S8BVX3-F1
#
_entry.id   AF-S8BVX3-F1
#
_cell.length_a   1.000
_cell.length_b   1.000
_cell.length_c   1.000
_cell.angle_alpha   90.00
_cell.angle_beta   90.00
_cell.angle_gamma   90.00
#
_symmetry.space_group_name_H-M   'P 1'
#
loop_
_entity.id
_entity.type
_entity.pdbx_description
1 polymer ?
#
loop_
_entity_poly.entity_id
_entity_poly.type
_entity_poly.pdbx_seq_one_letter_code
_entity_poly.pdbx_strand_id
1 'polypeptide(L)'
;MSFSTLHNAISFSILALSLWAPANVQAHAYHKHHRHHHEARHAVDDALTKRSAPAYSGYSLTWVDDFTGTANELPSTSNWLWDLGTSYPGGPSNWGTGEIQTYVKSTANSYLDGNGNLNIVPIKSSGGTWTSARMESTKTFQCAAGQKMRIEASLKLPNTGTATQAGIWPAFWSMGKAFRDNGYTGWPYTGELDILEVVNGAPTAFNTAHCGVYPNGPCNEPNGLGHTSTFTLGVFHTCGLIWDRTASTWQNEFLSWTRDGVEQFRLTGSTVGDKDTWGNLTHTPVFILLDVAIGGALPNALSPTWTPNDNTVGGLPSAMIVDYVAVYNSGVTTTTTTTTTRTTTTTTRTTTTTSKTTTAATGTPTNCASYAWVRTGDTCDSIVSRYAPSSGITKANLIKWNPSLGSDCSGILPSTNLCISLTTTTITTTTKTTTKTTTTTSPAGTPTDCNSVAYVRSTDTCDTIVSRYAASSGITKANLIKWNPSLGSTCSGIKGGTSLCISVPPGKTLPGTVSNCQSWAFSRSTDTCDAIVTRYAASSGVTKTNLIKWNPGVGSTCANIVGSIYLCVKA
;
A
#
# COMPACT_ATOMS: atom_id res chain seq x y z
N MET A 1 47.02 30.45 -1.38
CA MET A 1 48.42 30.59 -1.88
C MET A 1 49.33 30.44 -0.66
N SER A 2 50.31 29.54 -0.54
CA SER A 2 50.71 28.37 -1.31
C SER A 2 51.37 27.42 -0.30
N PHE A 3 51.28 26.13 -0.61
CA PHE A 3 51.77 25.01 0.19
C PHE A 3 53.30 24.88 0.21
N SER A 4 53.73 24.23 1.28
CA SER A 4 54.95 23.50 1.58
C SER A 4 55.71 22.79 0.45
N THR A 5 57.03 22.74 0.60
CA THR A 5 57.98 21.66 0.23
C THR A 5 59.05 21.65 1.34
N LEU A 6 59.55 20.54 1.89
CA LEU A 6 60.29 19.43 1.27
C LEU A 6 60.27 18.18 2.17
N HIS A 7 60.38 17.02 1.51
CA HIS A 7 60.76 15.72 2.05
C HIS A 7 62.23 15.68 2.49
N ASN A 8 62.56 14.88 3.51
CA ASN A 8 63.64 13.88 3.41
C ASN A 8 63.64 12.88 4.56
N ALA A 9 64.03 11.66 4.21
CA ALA A 9 64.00 10.45 5.01
C ALA A 9 65.42 10.03 5.49
N ILE A 10 65.44 8.96 6.29
CA ILE A 10 66.50 7.94 6.50
C ILE A 10 67.32 8.04 7.81
N SER A 11 66.95 7.10 8.70
CA SER A 11 67.72 6.15 9.54
C SER A 11 69.14 6.48 10.05
N PHE A 12 69.38 6.19 11.34
CA PHE A 12 70.51 5.36 11.79
C PHE A 12 70.24 4.76 13.20
N SER A 13 70.66 3.51 13.36
CA SER A 13 70.50 2.60 14.51
C SER A 13 71.52 2.85 15.65
N ILE A 14 71.34 2.16 16.80
CA ILE A 14 72.34 1.32 17.53
C ILE A 14 72.14 1.34 19.08
N LEU A 15 72.41 0.17 19.71
CA LEU A 15 72.60 -0.21 21.14
C LEU A 15 71.33 -0.54 21.96
N ALA A 16 70.91 -1.80 22.12
CA ALA A 16 71.52 -3.00 22.74
C ALA A 16 71.61 -2.95 24.29
N LEU A 17 70.84 -3.82 24.96
CA LEU A 17 71.35 -4.70 26.03
C LEU A 17 70.35 -5.82 26.38
N SER A 18 70.94 -7.00 26.48
CA SER A 18 70.46 -8.37 26.63
C SER A 18 69.86 -8.73 27.99
N LEU A 19 69.04 -9.80 28.06
CA LEU A 19 69.42 -11.11 28.63
C LEU A 19 68.24 -12.11 28.71
N TRP A 20 68.56 -13.35 28.31
CA TRP A 20 68.03 -14.66 28.72
C TRP A 20 66.74 -15.25 28.10
N ALA A 21 66.98 -16.29 27.27
CA ALA A 21 66.13 -17.48 27.03
C ALA A 21 66.71 -18.66 27.87
N PRO A 22 66.06 -19.83 28.06
CA PRO A 22 65.58 -20.77 27.00
C PRO A 22 64.11 -21.23 27.24
N ALA A 23 63.28 -21.60 26.26
CA ALA A 23 63.31 -22.63 25.20
C ALA A 23 62.92 -24.07 25.64
N ASN A 24 61.89 -24.59 24.94
CA ASN A 24 61.54 -25.98 24.59
C ASN A 24 60.68 -26.83 25.56
N VAL A 25 59.79 -27.76 25.15
CA VAL A 25 59.13 -28.18 23.88
C VAL A 25 58.07 -29.26 24.28
N GLN A 26 56.91 -29.26 23.60
CA GLN A 26 55.94 -30.35 23.27
C GLN A 26 55.55 -31.50 24.24
N ALA A 27 54.24 -31.50 24.55
CA ALA A 27 53.19 -32.43 24.08
C ALA A 27 52.71 -33.67 24.89
N HIS A 28 51.39 -33.87 24.72
CA HIS A 28 50.52 -35.05 24.96
C HIS A 28 49.82 -35.25 26.32
N ALA A 29 48.62 -34.66 26.39
CA ALA A 29 47.31 -35.29 26.59
C ALA A 29 46.91 -36.03 27.89
N TYR A 30 45.70 -35.65 28.33
CA TYR A 30 44.59 -36.46 28.86
C TYR A 30 44.25 -36.35 30.37
N HIS A 31 43.42 -35.36 30.74
CA HIS A 31 42.02 -35.55 31.18
C HIS A 31 41.44 -34.32 31.93
N LYS A 32 40.15 -34.04 31.65
CA LYS A 32 39.17 -33.28 32.46
C LYS A 32 39.43 -31.79 32.71
N HIS A 33 38.82 -30.94 31.89
CA HIS A 33 37.61 -30.17 32.27
C HIS A 33 37.15 -29.31 31.09
N HIS A 34 36.20 -29.82 30.29
CA HIS A 34 35.38 -29.00 29.41
C HIS A 34 34.28 -28.36 30.24
N ARG A 35 34.35 -27.04 30.51
CA ARG A 35 33.17 -26.19 30.73
C ARG A 35 33.48 -24.69 30.77
N HIS A 36 34.13 -24.13 29.74
CA HIS A 36 34.15 -22.67 29.54
C HIS A 36 34.16 -22.31 28.05
N HIS A 37 33.12 -22.72 27.31
CA HIS A 37 32.80 -22.16 25.99
C HIS A 37 31.30 -22.31 25.73
N HIS A 38 30.48 -21.61 26.52
CA HIS A 38 29.05 -21.41 26.21
C HIS A 38 28.46 -20.05 26.63
N GLU A 39 29.25 -19.14 27.23
CA GLU A 39 28.71 -17.88 27.79
C GLU A 39 28.85 -16.65 26.88
N ALA A 40 29.10 -16.83 25.58
CA ALA A 40 29.19 -15.73 24.61
C ALA A 40 28.08 -15.76 23.53
N ARG A 41 26.88 -16.25 23.87
CA ARG A 41 25.69 -16.22 22.98
C ARG A 41 24.38 -15.76 23.66
N HIS A 42 24.46 -15.05 24.80
CA HIS A 42 23.27 -14.60 25.54
C HIS A 42 23.32 -13.12 25.94
N ALA A 43 23.82 -12.24 25.07
CA ALA A 43 23.85 -10.81 25.35
C ALA A 43 23.14 -9.98 24.26
N VAL A 44 21.90 -10.34 23.89
CA VAL A 44 20.87 -9.40 23.38
C VAL A 44 19.46 -10.01 23.59
N ASP A 45 19.11 -10.43 24.80
CA ASP A 45 17.71 -10.75 25.14
C ASP A 45 17.33 -9.93 26.38
N ASP A 46 17.21 -8.62 26.19
CA ASP A 46 16.22 -7.88 26.98
C ASP A 46 14.88 -8.45 26.54
N ALA A 47 14.34 -9.36 27.37
CA ALA A 47 13.02 -9.93 27.17
C ALA A 47 12.05 -8.77 26.88
N LEU A 48 11.47 -8.79 25.68
CA LEU A 48 10.54 -7.79 25.19
C LEU A 48 9.36 -7.71 26.16
N THR A 49 9.37 -6.75 27.08
CA THR A 49 8.19 -6.45 27.87
C THR A 49 7.15 -5.91 26.90
N LYS A 50 6.20 -6.74 26.48
CA LYS A 50 5.07 -6.38 25.62
C LYS A 50 4.51 -5.02 26.06
N ARG A 51 4.60 -4.00 25.20
CA ARG A 51 3.99 -2.69 25.45
C ARG A 51 2.58 -2.75 24.87
N SER A 52 1.58 -2.84 25.74
CA SER A 52 0.20 -2.64 25.30
C SER A 52 0.01 -1.22 24.77
N ALA A 53 -0.84 -1.06 23.76
CA ALA A 53 -1.31 0.25 23.29
C ALA A 53 -1.76 1.12 24.49
N PRO A 54 -1.13 2.29 24.73
CA PRO A 54 -1.37 3.10 25.93
C PRO A 54 -2.72 3.82 25.88
N ALA A 55 -3.28 4.11 27.06
CA ALA A 55 -4.45 4.97 27.16
C ALA A 55 -4.05 6.45 27.12
N TYR A 56 -4.80 7.28 26.38
CA TYR A 56 -4.61 8.72 26.33
C TYR A 56 -5.85 9.46 26.82
N SER A 57 -5.67 10.42 27.72
CA SER A 57 -6.76 11.26 28.20
C SER A 57 -7.45 12.00 27.03
N GLY A 58 -8.78 11.95 26.99
CA GLY A 58 -9.58 12.56 25.91
C GLY A 58 -9.65 11.75 24.61
N TYR A 59 -9.04 10.57 24.56
CA TYR A 59 -9.10 9.64 23.45
C TYR A 59 -9.69 8.29 23.86
N SER A 60 -10.32 7.63 22.90
CA SER A 60 -10.70 6.21 22.98
C SER A 60 -9.89 5.42 21.97
N LEU A 61 -9.40 4.24 22.36
CA LEU A 61 -8.78 3.28 21.44
C LEU A 61 -9.86 2.69 20.52
N THR A 62 -9.81 3.01 19.23
CA THR A 62 -10.86 2.61 18.26
C THR A 62 -10.42 1.46 17.36
N TRP A 63 -9.12 1.23 17.22
CA TRP A 63 -8.55 0.07 16.55
C TRP A 63 -7.14 -0.22 17.06
N VAL A 64 -6.80 -1.50 17.14
CA VAL A 64 -5.45 -1.97 17.47
C VAL A 64 -5.18 -3.30 16.78
N ASP A 65 -3.95 -3.47 16.32
CA ASP A 65 -3.32 -4.77 16.13
C ASP A 65 -2.12 -4.84 17.08
N ASP A 66 -2.18 -5.74 18.07
CA ASP A 66 -1.12 -5.94 19.06
C ASP A 66 -0.22 -7.14 18.74
N PHE A 67 -0.35 -7.66 17.51
CA PHE A 67 0.44 -8.74 16.94
C PHE A 67 0.57 -9.99 17.82
N THR A 68 -0.40 -10.23 18.70
CA THR A 68 -0.49 -11.47 19.46
C THR A 68 -0.87 -12.62 18.53
N GLY A 69 -0.04 -13.66 18.48
CA GLY A 69 -0.31 -14.87 17.71
C GLY A 69 0.81 -15.89 17.87
N THR A 70 0.74 -17.01 17.16
CA THR A 70 1.76 -18.06 17.25
C THR A 70 3.03 -17.62 16.52
N ALA A 71 4.19 -18.02 17.04
CA ALA A 71 5.45 -17.80 16.36
C ALA A 71 5.43 -18.34 14.92
N ASN A 72 6.03 -17.60 13.99
CA ASN A 72 6.13 -17.91 12.57
C ASN A 72 4.78 -17.97 11.83
N GLU A 73 3.74 -17.30 12.33
CA GLU A 73 2.51 -17.04 11.59
C GLU A 73 2.55 -15.67 10.90
N LEU A 74 1.78 -15.52 9.82
CA LEU A 74 1.53 -14.20 9.23
C LEU A 74 0.59 -13.40 10.15
N PRO A 75 0.73 -12.06 10.21
CA PRO A 75 -0.31 -11.17 10.75
C PRO A 75 -1.70 -11.45 10.18
N SER A 76 -2.74 -11.09 10.93
CA SER A 76 -4.11 -11.39 10.50
C SER A 76 -4.48 -10.66 9.21
N THR A 77 -4.99 -11.40 8.21
CA THR A 77 -5.53 -10.82 6.97
C THR A 77 -6.82 -10.03 7.19
N SER A 78 -7.41 -10.08 8.39
CA SER A 78 -8.50 -9.17 8.75
C SER A 78 -8.02 -7.73 8.95
N ASN A 79 -6.74 -7.56 9.30
CA ASN A 79 -6.11 -6.28 9.57
C ASN A 79 -5.17 -5.85 8.44
N TRP A 80 -4.53 -6.79 7.75
CA TRP A 80 -3.47 -6.47 6.79
C TRP A 80 -3.65 -7.09 5.40
N LEU A 81 -3.29 -6.32 4.39
CA LEU A 81 -3.06 -6.71 3.00
C LEU A 81 -1.55 -6.73 2.75
N TRP A 82 -1.10 -7.52 1.77
CA TRP A 82 0.29 -7.52 1.33
C TRP A 82 0.38 -6.95 -0.07
N ASP A 83 1.29 -6.01 -0.22
CA ASP A 83 1.74 -5.51 -1.51
C ASP A 83 2.80 -6.46 -2.05
N LEU A 84 2.64 -6.89 -3.31
CA LEU A 84 3.45 -7.96 -3.89
C LEU A 84 4.21 -7.48 -5.10
N GLY A 85 5.41 -8.03 -5.29
CA GLY A 85 6.24 -7.72 -6.45
C GLY A 85 7.06 -6.44 -6.26
N THR A 86 7.28 -5.74 -7.37
CA THR A 86 8.08 -4.51 -7.45
C THR A 86 7.23 -3.28 -7.78
N SER A 87 5.90 -3.42 -7.81
CA SER A 87 4.95 -2.33 -8.00
C SER A 87 3.54 -2.76 -7.60
N TYR A 88 2.66 -1.80 -7.32
CA TYR A 88 1.23 -2.06 -7.41
C TYR A 88 0.83 -2.51 -8.83
N PRO A 89 -0.30 -3.22 -8.99
CA PRO A 89 -0.84 -3.53 -10.32
C PRO A 89 -1.13 -2.25 -11.11
N GLY A 90 -0.37 -2.00 -12.17
CA GLY A 90 -0.47 -0.77 -12.98
C GLY A 90 0.16 0.47 -12.35
N GLY A 91 0.77 0.34 -11.17
CA GLY A 91 1.52 1.41 -10.51
C GLY A 91 2.94 1.59 -11.07
N PRO A 92 3.69 2.57 -10.55
CA PRO A 92 5.07 2.81 -10.99
C PRO A 92 5.97 1.62 -10.66
N SER A 93 6.87 1.29 -11.60
CA SER A 93 7.91 0.27 -11.38
C SER A 93 8.80 0.63 -10.20
N ASN A 94 9.30 -0.39 -9.50
CA ASN A 94 10.18 -0.24 -8.33
C ASN A 94 9.56 0.73 -7.30
N TRP A 95 8.25 0.56 -7.09
CA TRP A 95 7.41 1.33 -6.19
C TRP A 95 7.47 2.86 -6.37
N GLY A 96 7.98 3.34 -7.51
CA GLY A 96 8.20 4.77 -7.77
C GLY A 96 9.45 5.36 -7.13
N THR A 97 10.18 4.60 -6.32
CA THR A 97 11.34 5.05 -5.54
C THR A 97 12.67 4.51 -6.09
N GLY A 98 12.63 3.49 -6.95
CA GLY A 98 13.84 2.81 -7.43
C GLY A 98 14.40 1.76 -6.45
N GLU A 99 13.62 1.39 -5.44
CA GLU A 99 13.94 0.26 -4.54
C GLU A 99 14.01 -1.08 -5.30
N ILE A 100 14.81 -2.04 -4.79
CA ILE A 100 15.25 -3.21 -5.58
C ILE A 100 14.72 -4.56 -5.09
N GLN A 101 14.04 -4.60 -3.95
CA GLN A 101 13.47 -5.83 -3.41
C GLN A 101 12.17 -6.22 -4.11
N THR A 102 11.88 -7.51 -4.11
CA THR A 102 10.54 -8.02 -4.40
C THR A 102 9.78 -8.18 -3.09
N TYR A 103 8.69 -7.45 -2.89
CA TYR A 103 7.82 -7.69 -1.74
C TYR A 103 7.05 -8.99 -1.91
N VAL A 104 6.97 -9.79 -0.84
CA VAL A 104 6.35 -11.11 -0.83
C VAL A 104 5.49 -11.29 0.41
N LYS A 105 4.43 -12.11 0.28
CA LYS A 105 3.67 -12.63 1.41
C LYS A 105 4.28 -13.96 1.84
N SER A 106 5.28 -13.90 2.71
CA SER A 106 6.00 -15.06 3.23
C SER A 106 6.30 -14.86 4.70
N THR A 107 6.20 -15.93 5.51
CA THR A 107 6.63 -15.89 6.91
C THR A 107 8.14 -15.73 7.06
N ALA A 108 8.91 -15.84 5.98
CA ALA A 108 10.32 -15.46 6.00
C ALA A 108 10.50 -13.93 6.12
N ASN A 109 9.56 -13.14 5.59
CA ASN A 109 9.68 -11.68 5.48
C ASN A 109 8.73 -10.90 6.38
N SER A 110 7.59 -11.47 6.76
CA SER A 110 6.67 -10.86 7.73
C SER A 110 6.11 -11.95 8.63
N TYR A 111 6.43 -11.95 9.92
CA TYR A 111 5.91 -12.97 10.83
C TYR A 111 5.74 -12.48 12.26
N LEU A 112 4.84 -13.13 12.99
CA LEU A 112 4.67 -12.98 14.43
C LEU A 112 5.76 -13.79 15.14
N ASP A 113 6.42 -13.22 16.15
CA ASP A 113 7.47 -13.93 16.91
C ASP A 113 6.97 -14.86 18.01
N GLY A 114 5.65 -14.85 18.29
CA GLY A 114 5.05 -15.58 19.42
C GLY A 114 5.09 -14.84 20.76
N ASN A 115 5.74 -13.67 20.80
CA ASN A 115 5.89 -12.82 21.99
C ASN A 115 5.10 -11.50 21.87
N GLY A 116 4.25 -11.38 20.84
CA GLY A 116 3.43 -10.20 20.59
C GLY A 116 4.07 -9.16 19.69
N ASN A 117 4.98 -9.55 18.79
CA ASN A 117 5.54 -8.63 17.81
C ASN A 117 5.44 -9.16 16.38
N LEU A 118 5.18 -8.24 15.45
CA LEU A 118 5.44 -8.41 14.03
C LEU A 118 6.91 -8.13 13.74
N ASN A 119 7.53 -9.00 12.94
CA ASN A 119 8.87 -8.81 12.38
C ASN A 119 8.75 -8.66 10.86
N ILE A 120 9.13 -7.50 10.32
CA ILE A 120 9.32 -7.27 8.89
C ILE A 120 10.81 -7.40 8.58
N VAL A 121 11.18 -8.42 7.81
CA VAL A 121 12.56 -8.87 7.63
C VAL A 121 12.95 -8.84 6.15
N PRO A 122 13.86 -7.94 5.73
CA PRO A 122 14.42 -8.00 4.38
C PRO A 122 15.40 -9.16 4.29
N ILE A 123 15.35 -9.98 3.24
CA ILE A 123 16.22 -11.13 3.04
C ILE A 123 17.04 -10.94 1.76
N LYS A 124 18.37 -11.03 1.90
CA LYS A 124 19.33 -11.11 0.79
C LYS A 124 19.63 -12.58 0.50
N SER A 125 19.40 -13.02 -0.73
CA SER A 125 19.82 -14.36 -1.17
C SER A 125 21.33 -14.42 -1.37
N SER A 126 21.88 -15.64 -1.48
CA SER A 126 23.30 -15.83 -1.85
C SER A 126 23.65 -15.27 -3.24
N GLY A 127 22.65 -15.15 -4.13
CA GLY A 127 22.79 -14.52 -5.45
C GLY A 127 22.63 -13.00 -5.43
N GLY A 128 22.47 -12.37 -4.27
CA GLY A 128 22.35 -10.91 -4.13
C GLY A 128 20.96 -10.34 -4.40
N THR A 129 19.96 -11.19 -4.68
CA THR A 129 18.56 -10.75 -4.84
C THR A 129 17.90 -10.49 -3.49
N TRP A 130 16.98 -9.52 -3.45
CA TRP A 130 16.32 -9.09 -2.22
C TRP A 130 14.82 -9.40 -2.21
N THR A 131 14.33 -9.84 -1.06
CA THR A 131 12.91 -9.88 -0.73
C THR A 131 12.63 -9.12 0.54
N SER A 132 11.42 -8.62 0.72
CA SER A 132 10.96 -7.99 1.96
C SER A 132 9.43 -8.11 2.07
N ALA A 133 8.81 -7.43 3.02
CA ALA A 133 7.37 -7.28 3.08
C ALA A 133 6.95 -5.81 3.15
N ARG A 134 5.81 -5.52 2.52
CA ARG A 134 5.08 -4.26 2.57
C ARG A 134 3.63 -4.59 2.82
N MET A 135 3.09 -4.02 3.90
CA MET A 135 1.77 -4.35 4.40
C MET A 135 0.92 -3.10 4.53
N GLU A 136 -0.35 -3.20 4.14
CA GLU A 136 -1.32 -2.12 4.26
C GLU A 136 -2.48 -2.51 5.18
N SER A 137 -3.03 -1.58 5.95
CA SER A 137 -4.24 -1.85 6.73
C SER A 137 -5.44 -2.09 5.82
N THR A 138 -6.24 -3.10 6.13
CA THR A 138 -7.54 -3.36 5.47
C THR A 138 -8.53 -2.24 5.77
N LYS A 139 -8.49 -1.72 7.00
CA LYS A 139 -9.28 -0.58 7.47
C LYS A 139 -8.67 0.74 7.03
N THR A 140 -9.53 1.74 6.98
CA THR A 140 -9.16 3.13 6.75
C THR A 140 -9.62 3.99 7.92
N PHE A 141 -8.91 5.07 8.20
CA PHE A 141 -9.07 5.90 9.38
C PHE A 141 -9.20 7.36 8.96
N GLN A 142 -10.06 8.12 9.62
CA GLN A 142 -10.30 9.52 9.29
C GLN A 142 -10.51 10.30 10.58
N CYS A 143 -9.88 11.47 10.70
CA CYS A 143 -10.22 12.41 11.76
C CYS A 143 -11.46 13.20 11.35
N ALA A 144 -12.55 13.11 12.13
CA ALA A 144 -13.74 13.90 11.85
C ALA A 144 -13.51 15.38 12.19
N ALA A 145 -14.31 16.26 11.57
CA ALA A 145 -14.31 17.68 11.92
C ALA A 145 -14.70 17.87 13.40
N GLY A 146 -14.01 18.77 14.11
CA GLY A 146 -14.23 19.00 15.54
C GLY A 146 -13.62 17.92 16.44
N GLN A 147 -12.87 16.96 15.90
CA GLN A 147 -12.27 15.86 16.66
C GLN A 147 -10.75 15.81 16.50
N LYS A 148 -10.15 14.90 17.26
CA LYS A 148 -8.76 14.50 17.19
C LYS A 148 -8.64 13.02 16.85
N MET A 149 -7.60 12.66 16.13
CA MET A 149 -7.21 11.29 15.84
C MET A 149 -5.72 11.12 16.14
N ARG A 150 -5.34 9.95 16.64
CA ARG A 150 -3.92 9.55 16.80
C ARG A 150 -3.72 8.23 16.07
N ILE A 151 -2.77 8.18 15.16
CA ILE A 151 -2.22 6.94 14.59
C ILE A 151 -0.86 6.72 15.23
N GLU A 152 -0.57 5.52 15.72
CA GLU A 152 0.65 5.25 16.47
C GLU A 152 1.11 3.81 16.29
N ALA A 153 2.42 3.61 16.31
CA ALA A 153 3.03 2.30 16.45
C ALA A 153 4.12 2.34 17.51
N SER A 154 4.27 1.25 18.27
CA SER A 154 5.51 1.00 18.99
C SER A 154 6.39 0.05 18.19
N LEU A 155 7.59 0.52 17.83
CA LEU A 155 8.50 -0.22 16.96
C LEU A 155 9.96 -0.05 17.37
N LYS A 156 10.79 -1.01 16.97
CA LYS A 156 12.23 -1.04 17.16
C LYS A 156 12.93 -1.29 15.83
N LEU A 157 13.97 -0.51 15.58
CA LEU A 157 14.93 -0.73 14.51
C LEU A 157 16.26 -1.20 15.11
N PRO A 158 16.89 -2.29 14.64
CA PRO A 158 18.15 -2.79 15.18
C PRO A 158 19.28 -1.78 15.15
N ASN A 159 20.17 -1.84 16.15
CA ASN A 159 21.42 -1.07 16.18
C ASN A 159 22.59 -1.93 15.68
N THR A 160 22.67 -2.10 14.36
CA THR A 160 23.65 -2.99 13.71
C THR A 160 24.76 -2.24 12.98
N GLY A 161 24.76 -0.90 13.09
CA GLY A 161 25.78 -0.01 12.56
C GLY A 161 25.62 0.28 11.07
N THR A 162 25.87 1.53 10.68
CA THR A 162 25.70 2.03 9.31
C THR A 162 26.51 1.27 8.25
N ALA A 163 27.64 0.65 8.65
CA ALA A 163 28.52 -0.11 7.76
C ALA A 163 27.82 -1.29 7.04
N THR A 164 26.74 -1.82 7.62
CA THR A 164 26.01 -2.98 7.06
C THR A 164 24.59 -2.65 6.63
N GLN A 165 24.17 -1.39 6.74
CA GLN A 165 22.77 -0.99 6.59
C GLN A 165 22.51 -0.06 5.41
N ALA A 166 23.52 0.17 4.55
CA ALA A 166 23.36 0.99 3.35
C ALA A 166 22.18 0.49 2.50
N GLY A 167 21.19 1.35 2.24
CA GLY A 167 20.00 1.03 1.47
C GLY A 167 18.84 0.46 2.28
N ILE A 168 19.04 0.04 3.53
CA ILE A 168 17.92 -0.44 4.38
C ILE A 168 17.05 0.74 4.76
N TRP A 169 15.76 0.65 4.45
CA TRP A 169 14.78 1.74 4.58
C TRP A 169 13.46 1.24 5.20
N PRO A 170 13.40 1.06 6.54
CA PRO A 170 12.16 0.86 7.26
C PRO A 170 11.26 2.11 7.25
N ALA A 171 9.96 1.89 7.04
CA ALA A 171 8.96 2.95 7.04
C ALA A 171 7.67 2.55 7.78
N PHE A 172 7.13 3.49 8.55
CA PHE A 172 5.78 3.47 9.12
C PHE A 172 5.06 4.76 8.71
N TRP A 173 3.99 4.61 7.94
CA TRP A 173 3.43 5.73 7.20
C TRP A 173 1.95 5.51 6.88
N SER A 174 1.33 6.47 6.23
CA SER A 174 -0.05 6.37 5.78
C SER A 174 -0.25 7.03 4.43
N MET A 175 -1.24 6.54 3.68
CA MET A 175 -1.62 7.01 2.36
C MET A 175 -3.13 7.26 2.33
N GLY A 176 -3.56 8.32 1.63
CA GLY A 176 -4.96 8.58 1.41
C GLY A 176 -5.67 7.40 0.74
N LYS A 177 -6.84 7.02 1.26
CA LYS A 177 -7.67 5.93 0.75
C LYS A 177 -7.95 6.05 -0.75
N ALA A 178 -8.09 7.29 -1.24
CA ALA A 178 -8.29 7.58 -2.65
C ALA A 178 -7.19 7.00 -3.54
N PHE A 179 -5.95 6.85 -3.05
CA PHE A 179 -4.87 6.20 -3.78
C PHE A 179 -5.23 4.76 -4.14
N ARG A 180 -5.69 3.97 -3.16
CA ARG A 180 -6.14 2.59 -3.37
C ARG A 180 -7.38 2.53 -4.27
N ASP A 181 -8.33 3.44 -4.08
CA ASP A 181 -9.57 3.49 -4.87
C ASP A 181 -9.33 3.84 -6.35
N ASN A 182 -8.31 4.65 -6.63
CA ASN A 182 -7.93 5.09 -7.98
C ASN A 182 -6.92 4.15 -8.66
N GLY A 183 -6.83 2.90 -8.21
CA GLY A 183 -5.90 1.93 -8.78
C GLY A 183 -4.44 2.27 -8.54
N TYR A 184 -4.12 2.80 -7.36
CA TYR A 184 -2.75 3.16 -6.92
C TYR A 184 -2.14 4.30 -7.74
N THR A 185 -2.98 5.30 -8.04
CA THR A 185 -2.59 6.52 -8.74
C THR A 185 -3.07 7.76 -7.99
N GLY A 186 -2.55 8.93 -8.35
CA GLY A 186 -2.95 10.20 -7.75
C GLY A 186 -2.03 10.71 -6.63
N TRP A 187 -0.90 10.06 -6.38
CA TRP A 187 0.16 10.66 -5.58
C TRP A 187 0.72 11.92 -6.28
N PRO A 188 1.06 13.01 -5.57
CA PRO A 188 0.95 13.20 -4.10
C PRO A 188 -0.41 13.78 -3.68
N TYR A 189 -1.31 14.07 -4.62
CA TYR A 189 -2.61 14.70 -4.37
C TYR A 189 -3.48 13.95 -3.35
N THR A 190 -3.41 12.62 -3.36
CA THR A 190 -4.16 11.78 -2.41
C THR A 190 -3.68 11.91 -0.96
N GLY A 191 -2.50 12.50 -0.72
CA GLY A 191 -1.91 12.68 0.59
C GLY A 191 -1.13 11.46 1.07
N GLU A 192 0.07 11.70 1.56
CA GLU A 192 0.94 10.71 2.20
C GLU A 192 1.59 11.35 3.42
N LEU A 193 1.64 10.60 4.53
CA LEU A 193 2.16 11.05 5.82
C LEU A 193 3.10 10.01 6.39
N ASP A 194 4.38 10.33 6.38
CA ASP A 194 5.45 9.47 6.85
C ASP A 194 5.65 9.69 8.34
N ILE A 195 5.14 8.76 9.13
CA ILE A 195 5.16 8.84 10.60
C ILE A 195 6.57 8.51 11.10
N LEU A 196 7.27 7.63 10.40
CA LEU A 196 8.69 7.35 10.60
C LEU A 196 9.29 6.79 9.32
N GLU A 197 10.38 7.40 8.87
CA GLU A 197 11.35 6.72 8.01
C GLU A 197 12.74 6.82 8.63
N VAL A 198 13.53 5.77 8.46
CA VAL A 198 14.96 5.74 8.80
C VAL A 198 15.68 5.03 7.68
N VAL A 199 16.82 5.56 7.23
CA VAL A 199 17.57 4.96 6.11
C VAL A 199 19.04 4.74 6.46
N ASN A 200 19.69 3.82 5.76
CA ASN A 200 21.12 3.56 5.85
C ASN A 200 21.63 3.14 7.26
N GLY A 201 20.72 2.74 8.15
CA GLY A 201 21.00 2.52 9.57
C GLY A 201 21.49 3.79 10.30
N ALA A 202 21.22 4.97 9.75
CA ALA A 202 21.59 6.23 10.38
C ALA A 202 20.69 6.52 11.58
N PRO A 203 21.20 7.15 12.66
CA PRO A 203 20.41 7.54 13.83
C PRO A 203 19.58 8.82 13.57
N THR A 204 18.95 8.90 12.40
CA THR A 204 18.14 10.03 11.95
C THR A 204 16.79 9.51 11.48
N ALA A 205 15.73 10.05 12.07
CA ALA A 205 14.36 9.80 11.66
C ALA A 205 13.82 10.97 10.84
N PHE A 206 13.05 10.63 9.81
CA PHE A 206 12.35 11.56 8.94
C PHE A 206 10.85 11.51 9.26
N ASN A 207 10.23 12.68 9.26
CA ASN A 207 8.80 12.90 9.41
C ASN A 207 8.36 13.83 8.30
N THR A 208 7.51 13.37 7.40
CA THR A 208 7.24 14.08 6.15
C THR A 208 5.76 14.04 5.78
N ALA A 209 5.26 15.13 5.20
CA ALA A 209 3.99 15.15 4.52
C ALA A 209 4.21 15.38 3.02
N HIS A 210 3.64 14.49 2.20
CA HIS A 210 3.56 14.61 0.77
C HIS A 210 2.12 14.95 0.35
N CYS A 211 1.96 16.01 -0.44
CA CYS A 211 0.67 16.57 -0.79
C CYS A 211 0.68 17.47 -2.03
N GLY A 212 -0.50 17.68 -2.60
CA GLY A 212 -0.70 18.64 -3.68
C GLY A 212 -0.25 18.08 -5.02
N VAL A 213 0.79 18.67 -5.63
CA VAL A 213 1.19 18.37 -7.01
C VAL A 213 2.69 18.11 -7.12
N TYR A 214 3.04 17.12 -7.94
CA TYR A 214 4.43 16.85 -8.31
C TYR A 214 4.74 17.38 -9.73
N PRO A 215 5.92 17.98 -9.96
CA PRO A 215 6.91 18.39 -8.96
C PRO A 215 6.53 19.71 -8.28
N ASN A 216 7.17 19.99 -7.15
CA ASN A 216 6.98 21.17 -6.29
C ASN A 216 5.60 21.20 -5.62
N GLY A 217 4.74 22.12 -6.05
CA GLY A 217 3.47 22.35 -5.38
C GLY A 217 3.61 22.93 -3.98
N PRO A 218 2.49 23.02 -3.24
CA PRO A 218 2.47 23.56 -1.89
C PRO A 218 3.34 22.75 -0.90
N CYS A 219 3.66 21.51 -1.23
CA CYS A 219 4.40 20.61 -0.36
C CYS A 219 5.84 20.33 -0.82
N ASN A 220 6.37 21.09 -1.80
CA ASN A 220 7.77 20.99 -2.25
C ASN A 220 8.21 19.59 -2.73
N GLU A 221 7.37 18.98 -3.54
CA GLU A 221 7.56 17.62 -4.04
C GLU A 221 8.76 17.48 -4.99
N PRO A 222 9.55 16.39 -4.91
CA PRO A 222 9.34 15.19 -4.09
C PRO A 222 9.91 15.26 -2.67
N ASN A 223 10.37 16.42 -2.19
CA ASN A 223 10.99 16.47 -0.85
C ASN A 223 9.96 16.44 0.28
N GLY A 224 8.72 16.87 0.01
CA GLY A 224 7.68 17.00 1.02
C GLY A 224 7.91 18.17 1.99
N LEU A 225 6.95 18.36 2.90
CA LEU A 225 7.10 19.23 4.07
C LEU A 225 7.47 18.34 5.26
N GLY A 226 8.74 18.34 5.63
CA GLY A 226 9.24 17.43 6.65
C GLY A 226 10.25 18.02 7.61
N HIS A 227 10.63 17.18 8.56
CA HIS A 227 11.59 17.47 9.61
C HIS A 227 12.42 16.22 9.92
N THR A 228 13.70 16.43 10.21
CA THR A 228 14.60 15.36 10.67
C THR A 228 14.90 15.51 12.15
N SER A 229 14.89 14.40 12.88
CA SER A 229 15.25 14.36 14.30
C SER A 229 16.18 13.19 14.59
N THR A 230 16.92 13.24 15.71
CA THR A 230 17.72 12.09 16.16
C THR A 230 16.81 10.91 16.50
N PHE A 231 17.28 9.70 16.17
CA PHE A 231 16.60 8.45 16.46
C PHE A 231 17.53 7.47 17.16
N THR A 232 17.11 6.93 18.32
CA THR A 232 17.89 5.94 19.05
C THR A 232 17.59 4.55 18.51
N LEU A 233 18.60 3.89 17.94
CA LEU A 233 18.46 2.51 17.43
C LEU A 233 18.58 1.50 18.58
N GLY A 234 18.02 0.31 18.37
CA GLY A 234 18.13 -0.83 19.28
C GLY A 234 17.11 -0.87 20.41
N VAL A 235 16.25 0.15 20.53
CA VAL A 235 15.19 0.24 21.54
C VAL A 235 13.82 0.47 20.90
N PHE A 236 12.75 0.12 21.62
CA PHE A 236 11.40 0.45 21.19
C PHE A 236 11.10 1.92 21.43
N HIS A 237 10.62 2.57 20.37
CA HIS A 237 10.04 3.89 20.41
C HIS A 237 8.53 3.81 20.15
N THR A 238 7.78 4.73 20.72
CA THR A 238 6.40 4.98 20.32
C THR A 238 6.38 6.13 19.33
N CYS A 239 6.15 5.84 18.05
CA CYS A 239 6.07 6.82 16.98
C CYS A 239 4.61 7.05 16.61
N GLY A 240 4.17 8.31 16.61
CA GLY A 240 2.76 8.61 16.36
C GLY A 240 2.51 9.93 15.66
N LEU A 241 1.33 10.04 15.06
CA LEU A 241 0.84 11.19 14.33
C LEU A 241 -0.52 11.59 14.90
N ILE A 242 -0.59 12.80 15.46
CA ILE A 242 -1.81 13.40 15.98
C ILE A 242 -2.39 14.31 14.89
N TRP A 243 -3.66 14.09 14.55
CA TRP A 243 -4.46 15.00 13.73
C TRP A 243 -5.42 15.74 14.65
N ASP A 244 -5.36 17.07 14.67
CA ASP A 244 -6.28 17.89 15.44
C ASP A 244 -7.11 18.77 14.50
N ARG A 245 -8.39 18.44 14.42
CA ARG A 245 -9.40 19.15 13.64
C ARG A 245 -10.41 19.89 14.52
N THR A 246 -10.03 20.23 15.75
CA THR A 246 -10.92 20.93 16.70
C THR A 246 -11.03 22.43 16.42
N ALA A 247 -10.09 22.99 15.65
CA ALA A 247 -10.13 24.40 15.28
C ALA A 247 -11.35 24.73 14.40
N SER A 248 -11.87 25.95 14.52
CA SER A 248 -13.00 26.43 13.71
C SER A 248 -12.63 26.77 12.26
N THR A 249 -11.33 26.85 11.96
CA THR A 249 -10.80 27.16 10.63
C THR A 249 -9.72 26.17 10.24
N TRP A 250 -9.73 25.75 8.96
CA TRP A 250 -8.79 24.76 8.43
C TRP A 250 -7.32 25.18 8.58
N GLN A 251 -7.04 26.48 8.54
CA GLN A 251 -5.70 27.03 8.72
C GLN A 251 -5.08 26.72 10.09
N ASN A 252 -5.93 26.53 11.10
CA ASN A 252 -5.52 26.29 12.49
C ASN A 252 -5.64 24.82 12.90
N GLU A 253 -6.16 23.95 12.02
CA GLU A 253 -6.01 22.50 12.18
C GLU A 253 -4.52 22.13 12.02
N PHE A 254 -4.10 21.02 12.62
CA PHE A 254 -2.71 20.60 12.55
C PHE A 254 -2.50 19.08 12.57
N LEU A 255 -1.33 18.71 12.03
CA LEU A 255 -0.68 17.42 12.16
C LEU A 255 0.51 17.57 13.10
N SER A 256 0.69 16.63 14.03
CA SER A 256 1.80 16.63 15.00
C SER A 256 2.43 15.25 15.07
N TRP A 257 3.68 15.14 14.61
CA TRP A 257 4.49 13.94 14.73
C TRP A 257 5.08 13.89 16.13
N THR A 258 4.98 12.74 16.78
CA THR A 258 5.42 12.50 18.14
C THR A 258 6.31 11.27 18.21
N ARG A 259 7.30 11.32 19.09
CA ARG A 259 8.14 10.18 19.48
C ARG A 259 8.21 10.13 20.99
N ASP A 260 7.85 9.00 21.58
CA ASP A 260 7.82 8.77 23.04
C ASP A 260 7.05 9.86 23.79
N GLY A 261 5.94 10.32 23.22
CA GLY A 261 5.09 11.38 23.78
C GLY A 261 5.59 12.81 23.56
N VAL A 262 6.74 13.01 22.90
CA VAL A 262 7.32 14.33 22.62
C VAL A 262 7.06 14.71 21.16
N GLU A 263 6.51 15.90 20.92
CA GLU A 263 6.34 16.47 19.58
C GLU A 263 7.69 16.72 18.91
N GLN A 264 7.87 16.16 17.71
CA GLN A 264 9.06 16.32 16.88
C GLN A 264 8.85 17.37 15.79
N PHE A 265 7.64 17.41 15.23
CA PHE A 265 7.30 18.26 14.09
C PHE A 265 5.80 18.56 14.10
N ARG A 266 5.43 19.79 13.75
CA ARG A 266 4.04 20.22 13.59
C ARG A 266 3.86 20.90 12.24
N LEU A 267 2.84 20.47 11.51
CA LEU A 267 2.40 21.08 10.26
C LEU A 267 0.96 21.58 10.42
N THR A 268 0.70 22.84 10.08
CA THR A 268 -0.63 23.44 10.12
C THR A 268 -1.19 23.63 8.71
N GLY A 269 -2.52 23.76 8.61
CA GLY A 269 -3.15 24.16 7.35
C GLY A 269 -2.60 25.50 6.83
N SER A 270 -2.31 26.45 7.73
CA SER A 270 -1.70 27.73 7.35
C SER A 270 -0.31 27.59 6.73
N THR A 271 0.50 26.62 7.18
CA THR A 271 1.82 26.35 6.58
C THR A 271 1.69 25.75 5.18
N VAL A 272 0.74 24.84 4.96
CA VAL A 272 0.46 24.30 3.61
C VAL A 272 -0.08 25.40 2.69
N GLY A 273 -0.87 26.33 3.23
CA GLY A 273 -1.31 27.53 2.52
C GLY A 273 -2.36 27.31 1.42
N ASP A 274 -2.74 26.06 1.16
CA ASP A 274 -3.74 25.67 0.16
C ASP A 274 -4.83 24.80 0.79
N LYS A 275 -6.08 25.27 0.71
CA LYS A 275 -7.23 24.65 1.41
C LYS A 275 -7.56 23.27 0.89
N ASP A 276 -7.54 23.09 -0.43
CA ASP A 276 -7.93 21.84 -1.07
C ASP A 276 -6.85 20.78 -0.82
N THR A 277 -5.58 21.17 -0.91
CA THR A 277 -4.43 20.33 -0.55
C THR A 277 -4.50 19.88 0.91
N TRP A 278 -4.74 20.82 1.85
CA TRP A 278 -4.90 20.49 3.26
C TRP A 278 -6.09 19.56 3.50
N GLY A 279 -7.21 19.81 2.81
CA GLY A 279 -8.40 18.98 2.87
C GLY A 279 -8.15 17.55 2.39
N ASN A 280 -7.45 17.36 1.27
CA ASN A 280 -7.11 16.03 0.80
C ASN A 280 -6.17 15.30 1.75
N LEU A 281 -5.17 15.99 2.29
CA LEU A 281 -4.18 15.44 3.21
C LEU A 281 -4.80 15.01 4.57
N THR A 282 -5.78 15.77 5.08
CA THR A 282 -6.22 15.64 6.49
C THR A 282 -7.71 15.41 6.69
N HIS A 283 -8.55 15.68 5.68
CA HIS A 283 -10.01 15.55 5.77
C HIS A 283 -10.53 14.29 5.09
N THR A 284 -9.68 13.51 4.43
CA THR A 284 -10.04 12.25 3.78
C THR A 284 -9.54 11.04 4.60
N PRO A 285 -10.15 9.85 4.43
CA PRO A 285 -9.65 8.65 5.10
C PRO A 285 -8.27 8.25 4.58
N VAL A 286 -7.43 7.70 5.45
CA VAL A 286 -6.12 7.11 5.14
C VAL A 286 -6.08 5.63 5.51
N PHE A 287 -5.21 4.85 4.89
CA PHE A 287 -4.79 3.54 5.38
C PHE A 287 -3.33 3.59 5.82
N ILE A 288 -2.96 2.67 6.72
CA ILE A 288 -1.63 2.60 7.33
C ILE A 288 -0.76 1.64 6.53
N LEU A 289 0.53 1.95 6.39
CA LEU A 289 1.53 1.09 5.77
C LEU A 289 2.72 0.82 6.71
N LEU A 290 3.27 -0.38 6.58
CA LEU A 290 4.53 -0.81 7.20
C LEU A 290 5.37 -1.55 6.17
N ASP A 291 6.63 -1.18 6.02
CA ASP A 291 7.56 -1.89 5.15
C ASP A 291 9.02 -1.72 5.57
N VAL A 292 9.88 -2.52 4.93
CA VAL A 292 11.33 -2.30 4.89
C VAL A 292 11.77 -2.39 3.44
N ALA A 293 11.99 -1.25 2.81
CA ALA A 293 12.55 -1.15 1.46
C ALA A 293 14.08 -1.36 1.45
N ILE A 294 14.62 -1.66 0.27
CA ILE A 294 16.04 -1.85 0.01
C ILE A 294 16.46 -0.98 -1.18
N GLY A 295 17.36 -0.04 -0.93
CA GLY A 295 17.82 0.95 -1.90
C GLY A 295 16.75 2.01 -2.18
N GLY A 296 16.83 2.63 -3.35
CA GLY A 296 15.89 3.68 -3.76
C GLY A 296 16.43 5.09 -3.55
N ALA A 297 15.65 6.07 -3.99
CA ALA A 297 16.07 7.45 -4.14
C ALA A 297 16.51 8.10 -2.81
N LEU A 298 15.76 7.88 -1.72
CA LEU A 298 16.08 8.48 -0.43
C LEU A 298 17.38 7.93 0.19
N PRO A 299 17.57 6.59 0.35
CA PRO A 299 18.85 6.05 0.82
C PRO A 299 20.04 6.47 -0.05
N ASN A 300 19.87 6.53 -1.38
CA ASN A 300 20.92 6.96 -2.31
C ASN A 300 21.27 8.45 -2.16
N ALA A 301 20.28 9.32 -1.98
CA ALA A 301 20.51 10.75 -1.80
C ALA A 301 21.28 11.08 -0.51
N LEU A 302 21.18 10.21 0.49
CA LEU A 302 21.78 10.39 1.83
C LEU A 302 23.04 9.54 2.04
N SER A 303 23.55 8.91 0.99
CA SER A 303 24.74 8.07 1.04
C SER A 303 25.83 8.59 0.11
N PRO A 304 27.11 8.57 0.51
CA PRO A 304 28.23 8.94 -0.36
C PRO A 304 28.48 7.91 -1.47
N THR A 305 27.87 6.73 -1.37
CA THR A 305 28.01 5.62 -2.32
C THR A 305 26.64 5.06 -2.68
N TRP A 306 26.55 4.37 -3.82
CA TRP A 306 25.32 3.67 -4.22
C TRP A 306 24.83 2.69 -3.14
N THR A 307 23.52 2.60 -2.97
CA THR A 307 22.88 1.72 -2.00
C THR A 307 21.84 0.80 -2.65
N PRO A 308 21.67 -0.44 -2.15
CA PRO A 308 22.55 -1.12 -1.20
C PRO A 308 23.93 -1.43 -1.82
N ASN A 309 24.88 -1.85 -0.98
CA ASN A 309 26.20 -2.30 -1.41
C ASN A 309 26.47 -3.75 -0.95
N ASP A 310 27.64 -4.29 -1.27
CA ASP A 310 27.98 -5.69 -0.96
C ASP A 310 27.96 -6.00 0.54
N ASN A 311 28.30 -5.00 1.37
CA ASN A 311 28.28 -5.11 2.83
C ASN A 311 26.87 -4.99 3.42
N THR A 312 25.87 -4.57 2.65
CA THR A 312 24.49 -4.52 3.13
C THR A 312 24.00 -5.92 3.47
N VAL A 313 23.59 -6.11 4.72
CA VAL A 313 23.05 -7.37 5.23
C VAL A 313 21.53 -7.32 5.32
N GLY A 314 20.90 -8.50 5.26
CA GLY A 314 19.48 -8.66 5.57
C GLY A 314 19.28 -9.43 6.88
N GLY A 315 18.10 -10.00 7.06
CA GLY A 315 17.71 -10.74 8.25
C GLY A 315 17.31 -9.83 9.40
N LEU A 316 17.23 -10.41 10.60
CA LEU A 316 16.95 -9.67 11.84
C LEU A 316 17.84 -8.44 12.08
N PRO A 317 19.12 -8.42 11.64
CA PRO A 317 19.95 -7.21 11.72
C PRO A 317 19.41 -5.98 10.97
N SER A 318 18.47 -6.16 10.05
CA SER A 318 17.89 -5.12 9.19
C SER A 318 16.36 -5.10 9.25
N ALA A 319 15.78 -5.75 10.26
CA ALA A 319 14.34 -5.86 10.41
C ALA A 319 13.70 -4.59 10.98
N MET A 320 12.40 -4.43 10.76
CA MET A 320 11.55 -3.58 11.59
C MET A 320 10.70 -4.48 12.50
N ILE A 321 10.81 -4.28 13.81
CA ILE A 321 10.07 -5.06 14.81
C ILE A 321 8.98 -4.16 15.40
N VAL A 322 7.72 -4.59 15.31
CA VAL A 322 6.55 -3.78 15.69
C VAL A 322 5.76 -4.51 16.77
N ASP A 323 5.56 -3.86 17.91
CA ASP A 323 4.81 -4.38 19.06
C ASP A 323 3.31 -4.19 18.87
N TYR A 324 2.91 -2.98 18.44
CA TYR A 324 1.53 -2.72 18.04
C TYR A 324 1.42 -1.61 17.01
N VAL A 325 0.28 -1.57 16.33
CA VAL A 325 -0.25 -0.39 15.65
C VAL A 325 -1.62 -0.09 16.22
N ALA A 326 -1.87 1.18 16.60
CA ALA A 326 -3.08 1.62 17.24
C ALA A 326 -3.62 2.90 16.62
N VAL A 327 -4.95 3.02 16.61
CA VAL A 327 -5.68 4.23 16.25
C VAL A 327 -6.59 4.63 17.38
N TYR A 328 -6.57 5.91 17.72
CA TYR A 328 -7.38 6.52 18.75
C TYR A 328 -8.18 7.69 18.19
N ASN A 329 -9.38 7.90 18.72
CA ASN A 329 -10.22 9.05 18.35
C ASN A 329 -10.79 9.73 19.60
N SER A 330 -10.85 11.06 19.58
CA SER A 330 -11.59 11.82 20.59
C SER A 330 -13.09 11.78 20.34
N GLY A 331 -13.91 12.02 21.36
CA GLY A 331 -15.37 12.19 21.18
C GLY A 331 -16.13 10.89 20.88
N VAL A 332 -15.45 9.74 20.95
CA VAL A 332 -16.08 8.41 20.95
C VAL A 332 -16.28 7.99 22.40
N THR A 333 -17.51 8.03 22.90
CA THR A 333 -17.84 7.51 24.23
C THR A 333 -17.84 5.99 24.17
N THR A 334 -16.74 5.35 24.54
CA THR A 334 -16.70 3.91 24.68
C THR A 334 -17.50 3.52 25.92
N THR A 335 -18.61 2.81 25.77
CA THR A 335 -19.27 2.15 26.90
C THR A 335 -18.34 1.06 27.40
N THR A 336 -17.53 1.37 28.42
CA THR A 336 -16.64 0.41 29.07
C THR A 336 -17.48 -0.71 29.67
N THR A 337 -17.61 -1.83 28.96
CA THR A 337 -18.10 -3.07 29.57
C THR A 337 -16.91 -3.70 30.27
N THR A 338 -16.77 -3.39 31.56
CA THR A 338 -15.80 -4.02 32.46
C THR A 338 -16.06 -5.52 32.48
N THR A 339 -15.33 -6.29 31.66
CA THR A 339 -15.35 -7.75 31.75
C THR A 339 -14.39 -8.15 32.87
N THR A 340 -14.94 -8.47 34.03
CA THR A 340 -14.20 -8.99 35.19
C THR A 340 -13.57 -10.33 34.80
N THR A 341 -12.24 -10.38 34.79
CA THR A 341 -11.47 -11.61 34.55
C THR A 341 -11.74 -12.61 35.68
N ARG A 342 -12.45 -13.71 35.38
CA ARG A 342 -12.59 -14.86 36.28
C ARG A 342 -11.51 -15.89 35.95
N THR A 343 -10.57 -16.05 36.87
CA THR A 343 -9.56 -17.12 36.91
C THR A 343 -10.22 -18.48 36.70
N THR A 344 -9.82 -19.20 35.66
CA THR A 344 -10.22 -20.60 35.47
C THR A 344 -8.97 -21.43 35.20
N THR A 345 -8.76 -22.39 36.09
CA THR A 345 -7.61 -23.29 36.18
C THR A 345 -7.43 -24.16 34.94
N THR A 346 -6.22 -24.17 34.41
CA THR A 346 -5.77 -24.99 33.28
C THR A 346 -5.85 -26.48 33.59
N THR A 347 -6.49 -27.26 32.71
CA THR A 347 -6.26 -28.71 32.61
C THR A 347 -5.76 -29.02 31.21
N THR A 348 -4.51 -29.50 31.15
CA THR A 348 -3.76 -29.85 29.94
C THR A 348 -4.41 -31.03 29.22
N ARG A 349 -4.69 -30.91 27.92
CA ARG A 349 -4.97 -32.06 27.06
C ARG A 349 -4.15 -31.99 25.78
N THR A 350 -3.21 -32.92 25.68
CA THR A 350 -2.41 -33.24 24.50
C THR A 350 -3.32 -33.71 23.36
N THR A 351 -3.25 -33.08 22.19
CA THR A 351 -3.80 -33.64 20.95
C THR A 351 -2.80 -33.50 19.83
N THR A 352 -2.39 -34.65 19.34
CA THR A 352 -1.47 -34.95 18.25
C THR A 352 -1.96 -34.34 16.93
N THR A 353 -1.02 -33.71 16.22
CA THR A 353 -1.16 -33.16 14.87
C THR A 353 -1.41 -34.25 13.85
N THR A 354 -2.42 -34.06 13.00
CA THR A 354 -2.49 -34.69 11.67
C THR A 354 -2.81 -33.62 10.64
N SER A 355 -1.83 -33.32 9.79
CA SER A 355 -1.98 -32.49 8.60
C SER A 355 -3.10 -33.04 7.72
N LYS A 356 -4.08 -32.20 7.39
CA LYS A 356 -5.14 -32.56 6.44
C LYS A 356 -5.30 -31.46 5.40
N THR A 357 -4.99 -31.84 4.17
CA THR A 357 -5.24 -31.13 2.91
C THR A 357 -6.71 -30.72 2.84
N THR A 358 -7.00 -29.43 2.69
CA THR A 358 -8.37 -28.92 2.69
C THR A 358 -9.04 -29.18 1.34
N THR A 359 -10.05 -30.05 1.34
CA THR A 359 -10.87 -30.40 0.17
C THR A 359 -12.23 -29.72 0.29
N ALA A 360 -12.78 -29.21 -0.82
CA ALA A 360 -14.18 -28.75 -0.89
C ALA A 360 -15.13 -29.88 -0.48
N ALA A 361 -16.28 -29.56 0.13
CA ALA A 361 -17.23 -30.57 0.56
C ALA A 361 -17.72 -31.41 -0.64
N THR A 362 -17.83 -32.73 -0.47
CA THR A 362 -18.23 -33.65 -1.55
C THR A 362 -19.60 -33.26 -2.13
N GLY A 363 -19.69 -33.10 -3.45
CA GLY A 363 -20.91 -32.66 -4.14
C GLY A 363 -21.04 -31.16 -4.36
N THR A 364 -20.01 -30.36 -4.01
CA THR A 364 -19.95 -28.92 -4.37
C THR A 364 -20.00 -28.72 -5.90
N PRO A 365 -20.89 -27.87 -6.43
CA PRO A 365 -20.98 -27.55 -7.85
C PRO A 365 -19.66 -27.05 -8.43
N THR A 366 -19.30 -27.52 -9.62
CA THR A 366 -18.08 -27.09 -10.33
C THR A 366 -18.11 -25.62 -10.74
N ASN A 367 -19.30 -25.01 -10.81
CA ASN A 367 -19.52 -23.59 -11.10
C ASN A 367 -19.70 -22.74 -9.82
N CYS A 368 -19.19 -23.20 -8.68
CA CYS A 368 -19.22 -22.42 -7.46
C CYS A 368 -18.32 -21.17 -7.57
N ALA A 369 -18.92 -19.99 -7.45
CA ALA A 369 -18.22 -18.70 -7.54
C ALA A 369 -17.62 -18.26 -6.21
N SER A 370 -18.13 -18.73 -5.08
CA SER A 370 -17.63 -18.34 -3.75
C SER A 370 -17.91 -19.41 -2.69
N TYR A 371 -17.02 -19.50 -1.70
CA TYR A 371 -17.04 -20.54 -0.66
C TYR A 371 -17.13 -19.96 0.75
N ALA A 372 -17.83 -20.67 1.65
CA ALA A 372 -17.87 -20.44 3.09
C ALA A 372 -17.07 -21.53 3.83
N TRP A 373 -16.15 -21.11 4.69
CA TRP A 373 -15.38 -22.00 5.56
C TRP A 373 -16.18 -22.38 6.81
N VAL A 374 -16.33 -23.69 7.04
CA VAL A 374 -17.04 -24.23 8.21
C VAL A 374 -16.13 -24.24 9.43
N ARG A 375 -16.47 -23.44 10.46
CA ARG A 375 -15.76 -23.44 11.75
C ARG A 375 -16.28 -24.57 12.64
N THR A 376 -15.49 -24.98 13.63
CA THR A 376 -15.94 -25.90 14.67
C THR A 376 -17.14 -25.31 15.41
N GLY A 377 -18.28 -26.00 15.39
CA GLY A 377 -19.54 -25.55 16.01
C GLY A 377 -20.44 -24.69 15.11
N ASP A 378 -20.08 -24.47 13.84
CA ASP A 378 -20.99 -23.80 12.89
C ASP A 378 -22.24 -24.64 12.62
N THR A 379 -23.37 -23.95 12.40
CA THR A 379 -24.61 -24.52 11.89
C THR A 379 -24.93 -23.92 10.52
N CYS A 380 -25.79 -24.55 9.71
CA CYS A 380 -26.23 -23.93 8.47
C CYS A 380 -26.84 -22.53 8.68
N ASP A 381 -27.54 -22.32 9.80
CA ASP A 381 -28.14 -21.02 10.11
C ASP A 381 -27.08 -19.97 10.48
N SER A 382 -26.01 -20.37 11.18
CA SER A 382 -24.88 -19.48 11.47
C SER A 382 -24.11 -19.11 10.19
N ILE A 383 -23.98 -20.04 9.25
CA ILE A 383 -23.33 -19.81 7.95
C ILE A 383 -24.20 -18.92 7.06
N VAL A 384 -25.50 -19.19 6.93
CA VAL A 384 -26.42 -18.32 6.17
C VAL A 384 -26.43 -16.92 6.76
N SER A 385 -26.51 -16.77 8.08
CA SER A 385 -26.52 -15.45 8.72
C SER A 385 -25.21 -14.67 8.46
N ARG A 386 -24.08 -15.37 8.41
CA ARG A 386 -22.76 -14.76 8.16
C ARG A 386 -22.59 -14.30 6.71
N TYR A 387 -23.18 -15.00 5.73
CA TYR A 387 -22.90 -14.80 4.31
C TYR A 387 -24.08 -14.30 3.46
N ALA A 388 -25.32 -14.35 3.97
CA ALA A 388 -26.50 -13.82 3.28
C ALA A 388 -26.38 -12.32 2.90
N PRO A 389 -25.79 -11.44 3.75
CA PRO A 389 -25.66 -10.02 3.39
C PRO A 389 -24.75 -9.76 2.18
N SER A 390 -23.80 -10.65 1.89
CA SER A 390 -22.81 -10.47 0.82
C SER A 390 -23.07 -11.32 -0.42
N SER A 391 -23.76 -12.46 -0.27
CA SER A 391 -23.99 -13.42 -1.37
C SER A 391 -25.46 -13.67 -1.68
N GLY A 392 -26.38 -13.19 -0.84
CA GLY A 392 -27.81 -13.52 -0.94
C GLY A 392 -28.11 -15.01 -0.67
N ILE A 393 -27.16 -15.75 -0.10
CA ILE A 393 -27.33 -17.18 0.21
C ILE A 393 -28.51 -17.40 1.15
N THR A 394 -29.34 -18.40 0.86
CA THR A 394 -30.42 -18.86 1.71
C THR A 394 -30.11 -20.28 2.21
N LYS A 395 -30.72 -20.73 3.31
CA LYS A 395 -30.54 -22.11 3.81
C LYS A 395 -30.88 -23.15 2.74
N ALA A 396 -31.94 -22.89 1.95
CA ALA A 396 -32.34 -23.74 0.84
C ALA A 396 -31.26 -23.83 -0.25
N ASN A 397 -30.66 -22.70 -0.65
CA ASN A 397 -29.58 -22.68 -1.63
C ASN A 397 -28.28 -23.27 -1.08
N LEU A 398 -27.98 -23.07 0.20
CA LEU A 398 -26.80 -23.65 0.85
C LEU A 398 -26.86 -25.18 0.86
N ILE A 399 -28.01 -25.77 1.20
CA ILE A 399 -28.22 -27.22 1.16
C ILE A 399 -28.24 -27.71 -0.30
N LYS A 400 -28.91 -26.99 -1.21
CA LYS A 400 -28.99 -27.34 -2.63
C LYS A 400 -27.62 -27.37 -3.31
N TRP A 401 -26.73 -26.45 -2.96
CA TRP A 401 -25.38 -26.36 -3.53
C TRP A 401 -24.34 -27.16 -2.75
N ASN A 402 -24.71 -27.80 -1.64
CA ASN A 402 -23.81 -28.64 -0.86
C ASN A 402 -24.56 -29.89 -0.37
N PRO A 403 -24.80 -30.88 -1.25
CA PRO A 403 -25.61 -32.05 -0.92
C PRO A 403 -25.09 -32.87 0.27
N SER A 404 -23.80 -32.77 0.58
CA SER A 404 -23.18 -33.41 1.76
C SER A 404 -23.71 -32.92 3.11
N LEU A 405 -24.38 -31.75 3.16
CA LEU A 405 -24.98 -31.23 4.39
C LEU A 405 -26.19 -32.05 4.85
N GLY A 406 -26.86 -32.78 3.95
CA GLY A 406 -28.15 -33.41 4.24
C GLY A 406 -29.29 -32.39 4.34
N SER A 407 -30.54 -32.87 4.27
CA SER A 407 -31.74 -32.00 4.32
C SER A 407 -31.94 -31.32 5.68
N ASP A 408 -31.36 -31.87 6.74
CA ASP A 408 -31.42 -31.37 8.11
C ASP A 408 -30.13 -30.65 8.55
N CYS A 409 -29.16 -30.47 7.64
CA CYS A 409 -27.84 -29.91 7.92
C CYS A 409 -26.98 -30.70 8.94
N SER A 410 -27.32 -31.96 9.20
CA SER A 410 -26.55 -32.82 10.12
C SER A 410 -25.18 -33.25 9.57
N GLY A 411 -24.96 -33.11 8.26
CA GLY A 411 -23.71 -33.43 7.58
C GLY A 411 -22.66 -32.31 7.57
N ILE A 412 -22.82 -31.26 8.38
CA ILE A 412 -21.85 -30.15 8.45
C ILE A 412 -20.53 -30.62 9.10
N LEU A 413 -19.43 -30.53 8.35
CA LEU A 413 -18.10 -30.94 8.81
C LEU A 413 -17.20 -29.72 9.01
N PRO A 414 -16.61 -29.54 10.21
CA PRO A 414 -15.61 -28.50 10.44
C PRO A 414 -14.43 -28.61 9.47
N SER A 415 -13.85 -27.47 9.16
CA SER A 415 -12.68 -27.35 8.28
C SER A 415 -12.92 -27.81 6.83
N THR A 416 -14.16 -27.64 6.35
CA THR A 416 -14.53 -27.84 4.95
C THR A 416 -15.05 -26.54 4.31
N ASN A 417 -15.01 -26.46 2.98
CA ASN A 417 -15.55 -25.33 2.22
C ASN A 417 -16.91 -25.69 1.61
N LEU A 418 -17.94 -24.87 1.88
CA LEU A 418 -19.29 -24.97 1.31
C LEU A 418 -19.52 -23.90 0.26
N CYS A 419 -20.14 -24.25 -0.86
CA CYS A 419 -20.51 -23.30 -1.89
C CYS A 419 -21.62 -22.34 -1.44
N ILE A 420 -21.41 -21.03 -1.64
CA ILE A 420 -22.37 -19.98 -1.27
C ILE A 420 -22.77 -19.06 -2.42
N SER A 421 -22.26 -19.27 -3.63
CA SER A 421 -22.74 -18.60 -4.85
C SER A 421 -22.33 -19.40 -6.10
N LEU A 422 -23.07 -19.26 -7.20
CA LEU A 422 -22.76 -19.88 -8.49
C LEU A 422 -22.38 -18.82 -9.52
N THR A 423 -21.49 -19.16 -10.47
CA THR A 423 -21.27 -18.33 -11.65
C THR A 423 -22.49 -18.45 -12.57
N THR A 424 -23.20 -17.34 -12.79
CA THR A 424 -24.30 -17.31 -13.77
C THR A 424 -23.72 -17.14 -15.17
N THR A 425 -23.27 -18.26 -15.74
CA THR A 425 -22.99 -18.39 -17.16
C THR A 425 -24.12 -19.18 -17.80
N THR A 426 -25.14 -18.49 -18.30
CA THR A 426 -26.04 -19.09 -19.29
C THR A 426 -25.40 -18.90 -20.65
N ILE A 427 -24.47 -19.78 -20.99
CA ILE A 427 -24.13 -20.08 -22.38
C ILE A 427 -24.54 -21.53 -22.59
N THR A 428 -25.60 -21.73 -23.36
CA THR A 428 -25.93 -23.04 -23.92
C THR A 428 -25.48 -23.03 -25.37
N THR A 429 -24.44 -23.81 -25.64
CA THR A 429 -23.87 -24.03 -26.96
C THR A 429 -24.68 -25.08 -27.71
N THR A 430 -25.35 -24.74 -28.82
CA THR A 430 -25.41 -25.62 -30.01
C THR A 430 -25.89 -24.88 -31.27
N THR A 431 -25.07 -25.01 -32.30
CA THR A 431 -25.12 -24.70 -33.73
C THR A 431 -26.50 -24.58 -34.42
N LYS A 432 -26.87 -23.38 -34.90
CA LYS A 432 -27.28 -23.13 -36.30
C LYS A 432 -27.49 -21.64 -36.62
N THR A 433 -27.02 -21.29 -37.81
CA THR A 433 -27.08 -20.03 -38.58
C THR A 433 -28.36 -19.21 -38.42
N THR A 434 -28.25 -17.90 -38.15
CA THR A 434 -28.88 -16.81 -38.94
C THR A 434 -28.52 -15.42 -38.40
N THR A 435 -27.98 -14.61 -39.30
CA THR A 435 -27.63 -13.20 -39.15
C THR A 435 -28.88 -12.35 -38.94
N LYS A 436 -28.91 -11.48 -37.92
CA LYS A 436 -29.77 -10.29 -37.97
C LYS A 436 -29.12 -9.09 -37.27
N THR A 437 -28.65 -8.19 -38.12
CA THR A 437 -28.21 -6.83 -37.85
C THR A 437 -29.32 -6.04 -37.16
N THR A 438 -29.01 -5.34 -36.06
CA THR A 438 -29.87 -4.28 -35.52
C THR A 438 -29.05 -3.00 -35.45
N THR A 439 -29.36 -2.07 -36.35
CA THR A 439 -28.87 -0.70 -36.43
C THR A 439 -29.36 0.12 -35.23
N THR A 440 -28.45 0.67 -34.43
CA THR A 440 -28.73 1.63 -33.35
C THR A 440 -28.53 3.06 -33.85
N THR A 441 -29.58 3.89 -33.80
CA THR A 441 -29.54 5.31 -34.18
C THR A 441 -29.21 6.21 -32.98
N SER A 442 -28.27 7.15 -33.13
CA SER A 442 -27.94 8.17 -32.11
C SER A 442 -29.04 9.25 -32.00
N PRO A 443 -29.32 9.77 -30.79
CA PRO A 443 -30.28 10.86 -30.57
C PRO A 443 -29.87 12.20 -31.23
N ALA A 444 -30.85 13.05 -31.53
CA ALA A 444 -30.61 14.39 -32.08
C ALA A 444 -29.90 15.32 -31.06
N GLY A 445 -28.96 16.14 -31.56
CA GLY A 445 -28.21 17.11 -30.75
C GLY A 445 -26.95 16.57 -30.08
N THR A 446 -26.62 15.30 -30.25
CA THR A 446 -25.34 14.74 -29.81
C THR A 446 -24.17 15.43 -30.56
N PRO A 447 -23.11 15.87 -29.85
CA PRO A 447 -21.93 16.48 -30.46
C PRO A 447 -21.36 15.58 -31.56
N THR A 448 -21.02 16.19 -32.70
CA THR A 448 -20.43 15.48 -33.85
C THR A 448 -19.03 14.94 -33.55
N ASP A 449 -18.38 15.44 -32.50
CA ASP A 449 -17.08 15.03 -31.96
C ASP A 449 -17.20 14.08 -30.75
N CYS A 450 -18.39 13.52 -30.51
CA CYS A 450 -18.58 12.50 -29.49
C CYS A 450 -17.76 11.25 -29.82
N ASN A 451 -16.86 10.87 -28.92
CA ASN A 451 -15.86 9.85 -29.22
C ASN A 451 -16.05 8.57 -28.37
N SER A 452 -16.95 8.60 -27.39
CA SER A 452 -17.41 7.42 -26.65
C SER A 452 -18.88 7.54 -26.31
N VAL A 453 -19.63 6.43 -26.48
CA VAL A 453 -21.08 6.37 -26.23
C VAL A 453 -21.44 5.29 -25.22
N ALA A 454 -22.40 5.60 -24.34
CA ALA A 454 -23.02 4.66 -23.43
C ALA A 454 -24.38 4.22 -23.97
N TYR A 455 -24.61 2.91 -24.02
CA TYR A 455 -25.93 2.38 -24.30
C TYR A 455 -26.82 2.44 -23.04
N VAL A 456 -28.01 3.00 -23.19
CA VAL A 456 -28.97 3.22 -22.11
C VAL A 456 -29.85 1.98 -21.93
N ARG A 457 -29.72 1.32 -20.79
CA ARG A 457 -30.60 0.20 -20.41
C ARG A 457 -31.97 0.73 -19.98
N SER A 458 -33.00 -0.12 -19.99
CA SER A 458 -34.36 0.27 -19.58
C SER A 458 -34.47 0.76 -18.14
N THR A 459 -33.52 0.39 -17.27
CA THR A 459 -33.44 0.81 -15.86
C THR A 459 -32.46 1.95 -15.62
N ASP A 460 -31.76 2.43 -16.65
CA ASP A 460 -30.70 3.41 -16.48
C ASP A 460 -31.27 4.82 -16.27
N THR A 461 -30.77 5.49 -15.25
CA THR A 461 -30.89 6.95 -15.05
C THR A 461 -29.59 7.64 -15.43
N CYS A 462 -29.59 8.96 -15.62
CA CYS A 462 -28.34 9.72 -15.80
C CYS A 462 -27.33 9.44 -14.70
N ASP A 463 -27.77 9.32 -13.44
CA ASP A 463 -26.89 9.09 -12.31
C ASP A 463 -26.24 7.71 -12.42
N THR A 464 -26.99 6.68 -12.81
CA THR A 464 -26.42 5.34 -13.02
C THR A 464 -25.47 5.28 -14.22
N ILE A 465 -25.71 6.07 -15.27
CA ILE A 465 -24.79 6.19 -16.41
C ILE A 465 -23.52 6.91 -15.96
N VAL A 466 -23.64 8.03 -15.25
CA VAL A 466 -22.50 8.77 -14.69
C VAL A 466 -21.69 7.88 -13.76
N SER A 467 -22.32 7.19 -12.80
CA SER A 467 -21.61 6.29 -11.89
C SER A 467 -20.91 5.13 -12.61
N ARG A 468 -21.48 4.62 -13.71
CA ARG A 468 -20.88 3.53 -14.48
C ARG A 468 -19.62 3.96 -15.24
N TYR A 469 -19.60 5.19 -15.74
CA TYR A 469 -18.54 5.66 -16.63
C TYR A 469 -17.63 6.75 -16.03
N ALA A 470 -17.95 7.25 -14.83
CA ALA A 470 -17.15 8.26 -14.13
C ALA A 470 -15.69 7.83 -13.96
N ALA A 471 -15.46 6.55 -13.65
CA ALA A 471 -14.11 6.00 -13.47
C ALA A 471 -13.31 5.91 -14.78
N SER A 472 -13.97 5.79 -15.94
CA SER A 472 -13.30 5.63 -17.24
C SER A 472 -13.19 6.90 -18.07
N SER A 473 -14.12 7.85 -17.93
CA SER A 473 -14.15 9.08 -18.74
C SER A 473 -14.23 10.38 -17.93
N GLY A 474 -14.28 10.31 -16.59
CA GLY A 474 -14.44 11.49 -15.73
C GLY A 474 -15.77 12.24 -15.94
N ILE A 475 -16.76 11.58 -16.55
CA ILE A 475 -18.03 12.20 -16.89
C ILE A 475 -18.80 12.61 -15.62
N THR A 476 -19.33 13.83 -15.62
CA THR A 476 -20.25 14.33 -14.61
C THR A 476 -21.67 14.40 -15.19
N LYS A 477 -22.69 14.51 -14.33
CA LYS A 477 -24.08 14.70 -14.78
C LYS A 477 -24.24 15.96 -15.65
N ALA A 478 -23.52 17.02 -15.30
CA ALA A 478 -23.48 18.26 -16.09
C ALA A 478 -22.88 18.02 -17.48
N ASN A 479 -21.77 17.26 -17.58
CA ASN A 479 -21.16 16.88 -18.85
C ASN A 479 -22.10 16.01 -19.69
N LEU A 480 -22.73 15.00 -19.08
CA LEU A 480 -23.67 14.09 -19.75
C LEU A 480 -24.87 14.84 -20.35
N ILE A 481 -25.45 15.79 -19.62
CA ILE A 481 -26.55 16.64 -20.11
C ILE A 481 -26.06 17.61 -21.20
N LYS A 482 -24.89 18.24 -21.00
CA LYS A 482 -24.28 19.16 -21.97
C LYS A 482 -24.02 18.49 -23.31
N TRP A 483 -23.55 17.23 -23.31
CA TRP A 483 -23.25 16.46 -24.52
C TRP A 483 -24.45 15.69 -25.07
N ASN A 484 -25.61 15.72 -24.41
CA ASN A 484 -26.82 15.08 -24.92
C ASN A 484 -28.02 15.97 -24.62
N PRO A 485 -28.20 17.06 -25.38
CA PRO A 485 -29.23 18.07 -25.12
C PRO A 485 -30.66 17.50 -25.07
N SER A 486 -30.90 16.38 -25.76
CA SER A 486 -32.17 15.64 -25.74
C SER A 486 -32.55 15.07 -24.38
N LEU A 487 -31.62 14.96 -23.42
CA LEU A 487 -31.89 14.59 -22.03
C LEU A 487 -32.66 15.67 -21.26
N GLY A 488 -32.57 16.93 -21.69
CA GLY A 488 -33.08 18.09 -20.95
C GLY A 488 -32.28 18.38 -19.67
N SER A 489 -32.45 19.59 -19.11
CA SER A 489 -31.68 20.06 -17.94
C SER A 489 -31.90 19.23 -16.67
N THR A 490 -33.01 18.47 -16.59
CA THR A 490 -33.33 17.58 -15.46
C THR A 490 -33.05 16.11 -15.74
N CYS A 491 -32.50 15.76 -16.91
CA CYS A 491 -32.36 14.38 -17.40
C CYS A 491 -33.68 13.57 -17.45
N SER A 492 -34.81 14.25 -17.66
CA SER A 492 -36.11 13.60 -17.85
C SER A 492 -36.26 12.95 -19.24
N GLY A 493 -35.41 13.32 -20.20
CA GLY A 493 -35.43 12.82 -21.57
C GLY A 493 -34.69 11.51 -21.81
N ILE A 494 -34.14 10.85 -20.77
CA ILE A 494 -33.43 9.57 -20.94
C ILE A 494 -34.37 8.46 -21.42
N LYS A 495 -33.98 7.72 -22.46
CA LYS A 495 -34.79 6.65 -23.06
C LYS A 495 -33.98 5.37 -23.21
N GLY A 496 -34.45 4.29 -22.60
CA GLY A 496 -33.87 2.96 -22.78
C GLY A 496 -33.83 2.57 -24.25
N GLY A 497 -32.74 1.92 -24.68
CA GLY A 497 -32.51 1.52 -26.07
C GLY A 497 -31.79 2.55 -26.94
N THR A 498 -31.42 3.70 -26.38
CA THR A 498 -30.66 4.75 -27.08
C THR A 498 -29.20 4.80 -26.64
N SER A 499 -28.34 5.50 -27.39
CA SER A 499 -26.93 5.72 -27.02
C SER A 499 -26.68 7.19 -26.67
N LEU A 500 -25.98 7.45 -25.57
CA LEU A 500 -25.64 8.79 -25.10
C LEU A 500 -24.13 9.03 -25.17
N CYS A 501 -23.72 10.23 -25.55
CA CYS A 501 -22.33 10.63 -25.52
C CYS A 501 -21.80 10.71 -24.08
N ILE A 502 -20.68 10.04 -23.81
CA ILE A 502 -20.07 9.99 -22.47
C ILE A 502 -18.62 10.46 -22.41
N SER A 503 -18.05 10.85 -23.54
CA SER A 503 -16.73 11.46 -23.57
C SER A 503 -16.61 12.37 -24.80
N VAL A 504 -15.94 13.50 -24.58
CA VAL A 504 -15.35 14.35 -25.59
C VAL A 504 -13.92 14.67 -25.11
N PRO A 505 -12.98 15.07 -25.97
CA PRO A 505 -11.60 15.36 -25.56
C PRO A 505 -11.51 16.43 -24.44
N PRO A 506 -10.49 16.38 -23.55
CA PRO A 506 -10.34 17.33 -22.44
C PRO A 506 -10.14 18.81 -22.84
N GLY A 507 -9.97 19.07 -24.15
CA GLY A 507 -9.83 20.40 -24.73
C GLY A 507 -9.77 20.30 -26.25
N LYS A 508 -9.27 21.35 -26.91
CA LYS A 508 -9.13 21.34 -28.38
C LYS A 508 -8.21 20.19 -28.81
N THR A 509 -8.56 19.50 -29.87
CA THR A 509 -7.72 18.49 -30.54
C THR A 509 -7.41 18.94 -31.96
N LEU A 510 -6.41 18.30 -32.58
CA LEU A 510 -6.14 18.54 -33.99
C LEU A 510 -7.18 17.84 -34.88
N PRO A 511 -7.46 18.40 -36.07
CA PRO A 511 -8.34 17.74 -37.04
C PRO A 511 -7.86 16.32 -37.35
N GLY A 512 -8.81 15.38 -37.34
CA GLY A 512 -8.55 13.97 -37.65
C GLY A 512 -8.00 13.14 -36.49
N THR A 513 -7.79 13.70 -35.30
CA THR A 513 -7.44 12.90 -34.11
C THR A 513 -8.45 11.77 -33.91
N VAL A 514 -7.95 10.56 -33.67
CA VAL A 514 -8.77 9.34 -33.60
C VAL A 514 -9.79 9.40 -32.47
N SER A 515 -11.00 8.89 -32.75
CA SER A 515 -12.11 8.95 -31.82
C SER A 515 -11.96 7.96 -30.65
N ASN A 516 -11.33 6.81 -30.84
CA ASN A 516 -11.13 5.81 -29.79
C ASN A 516 -9.96 6.12 -28.83
N CYS A 517 -9.56 7.39 -28.68
CA CYS A 517 -8.44 7.73 -27.83
C CYS A 517 -8.68 7.41 -26.35
N GLN A 518 -7.78 6.61 -25.78
CA GLN A 518 -7.78 6.14 -24.39
C GLN A 518 -6.91 6.99 -23.47
N SER A 519 -5.94 7.74 -24.02
CA SER A 519 -5.04 8.59 -23.23
C SER A 519 -4.60 9.82 -24.01
N TRP A 520 -4.55 10.97 -23.33
CA TRP A 520 -4.29 12.27 -23.92
C TRP A 520 -2.97 12.87 -23.41
N ALA A 521 -2.20 13.48 -24.32
CA ALA A 521 -1.08 14.35 -23.99
C ALA A 521 -1.46 15.80 -24.28
N PHE A 522 -1.22 16.69 -23.32
CA PHE A 522 -1.33 18.12 -23.55
C PHE A 522 -0.03 18.64 -24.19
N SER A 523 -0.15 19.29 -25.34
CA SER A 523 0.98 19.95 -26.01
C SER A 523 1.23 21.33 -25.41
N ARG A 524 2.51 21.64 -25.21
CA ARG A 524 2.99 23.00 -24.89
C ARG A 524 3.35 23.72 -26.20
N SER A 525 3.44 25.05 -26.17
CA SER A 525 3.80 25.87 -27.35
C SER A 525 5.16 25.55 -27.97
N THR A 526 6.03 24.86 -27.24
CA THR A 526 7.38 24.45 -27.67
C THR A 526 7.51 22.95 -27.90
N ASP A 527 6.42 22.17 -27.76
CA ASP A 527 6.50 20.71 -27.87
C ASP A 527 6.67 20.25 -29.32
N THR A 528 7.55 19.27 -29.51
CA THR A 528 7.70 18.49 -30.74
C THR A 528 7.13 17.08 -30.55
N CYS A 529 6.93 16.29 -31.62
CA CYS A 529 6.52 14.89 -31.45
C CYS A 529 7.53 14.12 -30.63
N ASP A 530 8.82 14.39 -30.83
CA ASP A 530 9.86 13.66 -30.12
C ASP A 530 9.82 14.01 -28.63
N ALA A 531 9.51 15.27 -28.27
CA ALA A 531 9.30 15.66 -26.88
C ALA A 531 8.06 14.99 -26.27
N ILE A 532 6.96 14.91 -27.02
CA ILE A 532 5.72 14.24 -26.55
C ILE A 532 5.92 12.72 -26.46
N VAL A 533 6.52 12.10 -27.46
CA VAL A 533 6.88 10.68 -27.44
C VAL A 533 7.81 10.40 -26.28
N THR A 534 8.86 11.19 -26.08
CA THR A 534 9.79 10.99 -24.95
C THR A 534 9.06 11.10 -23.61
N ARG A 535 8.18 12.09 -23.45
CA ARG A 535 7.45 12.32 -22.20
C ARG A 535 6.42 11.23 -21.89
N TYR A 536 5.81 10.64 -22.91
CA TYR A 536 4.67 9.73 -22.73
C TYR A 536 4.95 8.28 -23.20
N ALA A 537 6.11 7.97 -23.80
CA ALA A 537 6.43 6.62 -24.28
C ALA A 537 6.40 5.60 -23.13
N ALA A 538 6.92 5.98 -21.95
CA ALA A 538 6.93 5.10 -20.78
C ALA A 538 5.52 4.81 -20.24
N SER A 539 4.60 5.77 -20.29
CA SER A 539 3.25 5.64 -19.72
C SER A 539 2.19 5.12 -20.68
N SER A 540 2.37 5.35 -21.99
CA SER A 540 1.37 5.05 -23.01
C SER A 540 1.85 4.09 -24.10
N GLY A 541 3.15 3.81 -24.16
CA GLY A 541 3.77 3.06 -25.26
C GLY A 541 3.74 3.83 -26.59
N VAL A 542 3.43 5.14 -26.57
CA VAL A 542 3.34 5.94 -27.78
C VAL A 542 4.70 5.98 -28.49
N THR A 543 4.67 5.70 -29.79
CA THR A 543 5.80 5.90 -30.70
C THR A 543 5.48 7.08 -31.61
N LYS A 544 6.50 7.68 -32.25
CA LYS A 544 6.28 8.75 -33.24
C LYS A 544 5.30 8.33 -34.34
N THR A 545 5.43 7.08 -34.80
CA THR A 545 4.53 6.46 -35.78
C THR A 545 3.09 6.41 -35.30
N ASN A 546 2.87 5.95 -34.06
CA ASN A 546 1.52 5.87 -33.50
C ASN A 546 0.95 7.25 -33.16
N LEU A 547 1.78 8.19 -32.69
CA LEU A 547 1.37 9.56 -32.39
C LEU A 547 0.85 10.26 -33.66
N ILE A 548 1.55 10.12 -34.78
CA ILE A 548 1.11 10.66 -36.09
C ILE A 548 -0.13 9.92 -36.58
N LYS A 549 -0.16 8.58 -36.46
CA LYS A 549 -1.32 7.76 -36.85
C LYS A 549 -2.59 8.14 -36.08
N TRP A 550 -2.47 8.40 -34.78
CA TRP A 550 -3.59 8.75 -33.92
C TRP A 550 -3.94 10.24 -33.95
N ASN A 551 -3.04 11.09 -34.45
CA ASN A 551 -3.26 12.52 -34.62
C ASN A 551 -2.80 13.00 -36.01
N PRO A 552 -3.50 12.63 -37.09
CA PRO A 552 -3.15 13.00 -38.46
C PRO A 552 -2.92 14.52 -38.66
N GLY A 553 -3.64 15.37 -37.93
CA GLY A 553 -3.46 16.83 -37.99
C GLY A 553 -2.09 17.34 -37.52
N VAL A 554 -1.29 16.51 -36.84
CA VAL A 554 0.12 16.80 -36.49
C VAL A 554 1.02 16.85 -37.75
N GLY A 555 0.58 16.22 -38.85
CA GLY A 555 1.31 16.11 -40.10
C GLY A 555 2.35 14.99 -40.09
N SER A 556 2.66 14.46 -41.27
CA SER A 556 3.60 13.33 -41.45
C SER A 556 5.05 13.64 -41.01
N THR A 557 5.43 14.91 -40.97
CA THR A 557 6.73 15.39 -40.49
C THR A 557 6.71 15.84 -39.04
N CYS A 558 5.54 15.83 -38.39
CA CYS A 558 5.31 16.40 -37.07
C CYS A 558 5.67 17.90 -36.91
N ALA A 559 5.40 18.68 -37.95
CA ALA A 559 5.64 20.12 -37.93
C ALA A 559 4.47 20.94 -37.33
N ASN A 560 3.28 20.34 -37.16
CA ASN A 560 2.06 21.07 -36.85
C ASN A 560 1.57 20.88 -35.41
N ILE A 561 2.47 20.59 -34.46
CA ILE A 561 2.10 20.67 -33.04
C ILE A 561 1.97 22.14 -32.68
N VAL A 562 0.74 22.54 -32.41
CA VAL A 562 0.42 23.83 -31.80
C VAL A 562 0.31 23.64 -30.29
N GLY A 563 0.73 24.64 -29.51
CA GLY A 563 0.56 24.61 -28.06
C GLY A 563 -0.91 24.64 -27.66
N SER A 564 -1.18 24.16 -26.44
CA SER A 564 -2.50 24.15 -25.83
C SER A 564 -3.54 23.27 -26.55
N ILE A 565 -3.08 22.17 -27.15
CA ILE A 565 -3.94 21.18 -27.82
C ILE A 565 -3.71 19.80 -27.21
N TYR A 566 -4.74 18.95 -27.22
CA TYR A 566 -4.63 17.57 -26.76
C TYR A 566 -4.38 16.64 -27.94
N LEU A 567 -3.37 15.78 -27.79
CA LEU A 567 -3.00 14.74 -28.74
C LEU A 567 -3.25 13.37 -28.13
N CYS A 568 -3.77 12.45 -28.94
CA CYS A 568 -3.94 11.08 -28.55
C CYS A 568 -2.60 10.35 -28.44
N VAL A 569 -2.30 9.78 -27.28
CA VAL A 569 -1.08 9.00 -27.05
C VAL A 569 -1.35 7.53 -26.76
N LYS A 570 -2.62 7.11 -26.77
CA LYS A 570 -3.03 5.70 -26.70
C LYS A 570 -4.44 5.59 -27.27
N ALA A 571 -4.70 4.69 -28.23
CA ALA A 571 -6.02 4.51 -28.85
C ALA A 571 -6.39 3.04 -28.98
#